data_AF-A0A2L2LVD5-F1
#
_entry.id   AF-A0A2L2LVD5-F1
#
_cell.length_a   1.000
_cell.length_b   1.000
_cell.length_c   1.000
_cell.angle_alpha   90.00
_cell.angle_beta   90.00
_cell.angle_gamma   90.00
#
_symmetry.space_group_name_H-M   'P 1'
#
loop_
_entity.id
_entity.type
_entity.pdbx_description
1 polymer ?
#
loop_
_entity_poly.entity_id
_entity_poly.type
_entity_poly.pdbx_seq_one_letter_code
_entity_poly.pdbx_strand_id
1 'polypeptide(L)'
;MKKYIYLCLTLGMTLQNVYAASAEQYVLAVEEINAQYKQDTRQFLRGLNPQQQGFNPQQQQQFCGIVSRYVDRLYQAADENRAYLDRRYQNINKQDVIQQVSTSKEMQLLKKYQVNCDLK
;
A
#
# COMPACT_ATOMS: atom_id res chain seq x y z
N MET A 1 -30.35 57.20 13.37
CA MET A 1 -30.36 56.51 14.67
C MET A 1 -30.06 55.04 14.46
N LYS A 2 -29.13 54.51 15.25
CA LYS A 2 -28.58 53.13 15.22
C LYS A 2 -29.66 52.06 15.42
N LYS A 3 -29.47 50.91 14.77
CA LYS A 3 -29.52 49.56 15.39
C LYS A 3 -28.96 48.54 14.42
N TYR A 4 -27.67 48.25 14.60
CA TYR A 4 -26.96 47.14 13.97
C TYR A 4 -27.45 45.83 14.59
N ILE A 5 -27.90 44.88 13.80
CA ILE A 5 -28.03 43.48 14.22
C ILE A 5 -26.83 42.75 13.61
N TYR A 6 -25.77 42.68 14.41
CA TYR A 6 -24.69 41.72 14.26
C TYR A 6 -25.25 40.35 14.61
N LEU A 7 -25.50 39.50 13.61
CA LEU A 7 -25.65 38.07 13.83
C LEU A 7 -24.27 37.43 13.65
N CYS A 8 -23.69 37.05 14.79
CA CYS A 8 -22.40 36.39 14.91
C CYS A 8 -22.31 35.14 14.03
N LEU A 9 -21.64 35.26 12.88
CA LEU A 9 -20.90 34.14 12.28
C LEU A 9 -19.66 33.92 13.15
N THR A 10 -19.85 33.22 14.29
CA THR A 10 -18.70 32.66 15.00
C THR A 10 -18.06 31.64 14.08
N LEU A 11 -16.91 32.03 13.52
CA LEU A 11 -15.86 31.15 13.05
C LEU A 11 -15.55 30.11 14.14
N GLY A 12 -16.29 29.01 14.13
CA GLY A 12 -15.93 27.75 14.76
C GLY A 12 -15.06 26.92 13.81
N MET A 13 -14.01 27.52 13.23
CA MET A 13 -12.95 26.73 12.60
C MET A 13 -11.97 26.29 13.69
N THR A 14 -12.38 25.35 14.52
CA THR A 14 -11.45 24.63 15.40
C THR A 14 -11.17 23.26 14.79
N LEU A 15 -10.10 23.21 13.98
CA LEU A 15 -9.15 22.10 13.91
C LEU A 15 -9.68 20.68 13.60
N GLN A 16 -10.42 20.48 12.52
CA GLN A 16 -10.66 19.12 11.98
C GLN A 16 -10.05 18.86 10.60
N ASN A 17 -9.43 19.87 9.96
CA ASN A 17 -8.90 19.73 8.59
C ASN A 17 -7.53 19.03 8.48
N VAL A 18 -6.87 18.68 9.59
CA VAL A 18 -5.55 18.01 9.53
C VAL A 18 -5.68 16.50 9.35
N TYR A 19 -6.79 15.90 9.77
CA TYR A 19 -6.98 14.44 9.73
C TYR A 19 -7.49 13.92 8.38
N ALA A 20 -8.13 14.77 7.56
CA ALA A 20 -8.67 14.36 6.27
C ALA A 20 -7.59 14.23 5.19
N ALA A 21 -6.63 15.19 5.15
CA ALA A 21 -5.61 15.25 4.12
C ALA A 21 -4.65 14.04 4.15
N SER A 22 -4.36 13.50 5.31
CA SER A 22 -3.41 12.41 5.51
C SER A 22 -3.99 11.01 5.29
N ALA A 23 -5.26 10.79 5.66
CA ALA A 23 -5.97 9.57 5.28
C ALA A 23 -6.14 9.48 3.75
N GLU A 24 -6.45 10.62 3.11
CA GLU A 24 -6.47 10.74 1.65
C GLU A 24 -5.10 10.49 1.03
N GLN A 25 -4.03 11.09 1.57
CA GLN A 25 -2.65 10.84 1.13
C GLN A 25 -2.25 9.36 1.23
N TYR A 26 -2.62 8.68 2.32
CA TYR A 26 -2.37 7.25 2.47
C TYR A 26 -3.12 6.44 1.40
N VAL A 27 -4.39 6.74 1.15
CA VAL A 27 -5.18 6.04 0.12
C VAL A 27 -4.56 6.24 -1.27
N LEU A 28 -4.23 7.48 -1.63
CA LEU A 28 -3.58 7.80 -2.91
C LEU A 28 -2.24 7.08 -3.06
N ALA A 29 -1.42 7.06 -2.00
CA ALA A 29 -0.15 6.32 -1.99
C ALA A 29 -0.39 4.82 -2.21
N VAL A 30 -1.33 4.21 -1.50
CA VAL A 30 -1.66 2.78 -1.66
C VAL A 30 -2.20 2.46 -3.05
N GLU A 31 -3.02 3.33 -3.64
CA GLU A 31 -3.52 3.18 -5.01
C GLU A 31 -2.38 3.21 -6.03
N GLU A 32 -1.47 4.16 -5.92
CA GLU A 32 -0.28 4.26 -6.77
C GLU A 32 0.62 3.02 -6.62
N ILE A 33 0.89 2.60 -5.39
CA ILE A 33 1.70 1.41 -5.07
C ILE A 33 1.07 0.15 -5.70
N ASN A 34 -0.25 0.00 -5.58
CA ASN A 34 -0.99 -1.11 -6.17
C ASN A 34 -0.98 -1.07 -7.70
N ALA A 35 -1.10 0.11 -8.30
CA ALA A 35 -1.03 0.28 -9.75
C ALA A 35 0.35 -0.11 -10.29
N GLN A 36 1.42 0.36 -9.64
CA GLN A 36 2.79 0.01 -10.02
C GLN A 36 3.05 -1.49 -9.85
N TYR A 37 2.65 -2.09 -8.74
CA TYR A 37 2.79 -3.54 -8.52
C TYR A 37 2.08 -4.35 -9.60
N LYS A 38 0.83 -3.98 -9.96
CA LYS A 38 0.10 -4.63 -11.06
C LYS A 38 0.82 -4.48 -12.39
N GLN A 39 1.38 -3.31 -12.67
CA GLN A 39 2.12 -3.06 -13.90
C GLN A 39 3.40 -3.91 -13.97
N ASP A 40 4.23 -3.85 -12.93
CA ASP A 40 5.49 -4.60 -12.82
C ASP A 40 5.23 -6.10 -12.95
N THR A 41 4.25 -6.63 -12.23
CA THR A 41 3.89 -8.05 -12.28
C THR A 41 3.38 -8.46 -13.66
N ARG A 42 2.49 -7.69 -14.28
CA ARG A 42 2.02 -7.99 -15.65
C ARG A 42 3.16 -7.96 -16.67
N GLN A 43 4.05 -6.98 -16.56
CA GLN A 43 5.21 -6.87 -17.44
C GLN A 43 6.14 -8.08 -17.27
N PHE A 44 6.42 -8.48 -16.04
CA PHE A 44 7.20 -9.68 -15.74
C PHE A 44 6.54 -10.94 -16.31
N LEU A 45 5.25 -11.16 -16.03
CA LEU A 45 4.51 -12.34 -16.49
C LEU A 45 4.43 -12.44 -18.02
N ARG A 46 4.33 -11.31 -18.74
CA ARG A 46 4.37 -11.27 -20.21
C ARG A 46 5.70 -11.70 -20.80
N GLY A 47 6.80 -11.56 -20.06
CA GLY A 47 8.13 -11.98 -20.47
C GLY A 47 8.42 -13.46 -20.24
N LEU A 48 7.46 -14.21 -19.66
CA LEU A 48 7.64 -15.62 -19.34
C LEU A 48 7.30 -16.54 -20.51
N ASN A 49 7.95 -17.70 -20.57
CA ASN A 49 7.55 -18.77 -21.47
C ASN A 49 6.21 -19.36 -20.98
N PRO A 50 5.13 -19.38 -21.80
CA PRO A 50 3.84 -19.93 -21.39
C PRO A 50 3.86 -21.40 -20.97
N GLN A 51 4.88 -22.16 -21.38
CA GLN A 51 5.03 -23.59 -21.08
C GLN A 51 5.96 -23.87 -19.89
N GLN A 52 6.55 -22.85 -19.26
CA GLN A 52 7.42 -23.07 -18.11
C GLN A 52 6.60 -23.46 -16.87
N GLN A 53 7.10 -24.42 -16.09
CA GLN A 53 6.39 -24.96 -14.92
C GLN A 53 6.65 -24.15 -13.63
N GLY A 54 7.55 -23.17 -13.68
CA GLY A 54 7.93 -22.31 -12.55
C GLY A 54 8.94 -21.25 -13.00
N PHE A 55 9.42 -20.45 -12.05
CA PHE A 55 10.45 -19.45 -12.33
C PHE A 55 11.84 -20.07 -12.23
N ASN A 56 12.71 -19.73 -13.18
CA ASN A 56 14.14 -19.97 -13.01
C ASN A 56 14.72 -19.02 -11.94
N PRO A 57 15.97 -19.23 -11.47
CA PRO A 57 16.54 -18.42 -10.40
C PRO A 57 16.54 -16.90 -10.67
N GLN A 58 16.81 -16.50 -11.92
CA GLN A 58 16.82 -15.09 -12.32
C GLN A 58 15.41 -14.48 -12.30
N GLN A 59 14.43 -15.21 -12.84
CA GLN A 59 13.02 -14.82 -12.83
C GLN A 59 12.49 -14.73 -11.39
N GLN A 60 12.89 -15.67 -10.52
CA GLN A 60 12.52 -15.65 -9.12
C GLN A 60 13.09 -14.44 -8.40
N GLN A 61 14.38 -14.14 -8.59
CA GLN A 61 14.99 -12.93 -8.04
C GLN A 61 14.28 -11.66 -8.53
N GLN A 62 13.96 -11.58 -9.82
CA GLN A 62 13.27 -10.43 -10.40
C GLN A 62 11.86 -10.26 -9.80
N PHE A 63 11.07 -11.34 -9.75
CA PHE A 63 9.73 -11.30 -9.18
C PHE A 63 9.75 -10.98 -7.69
N CYS A 64 10.64 -11.60 -6.92
CA CYS A 64 10.77 -11.30 -5.50
C CYS A 64 11.26 -9.88 -5.25
N GLY A 65 12.03 -9.28 -6.17
CA GLY A 65 12.35 -7.86 -6.14
C GLY A 65 11.12 -6.96 -6.33
N ILE A 66 10.18 -7.34 -7.21
CA ILE A 66 8.90 -6.63 -7.38
C ILE A 66 8.09 -6.70 -6.08
N VAL A 67 7.95 -7.90 -5.50
CA VAL A 67 7.18 -8.10 -4.26
C VAL A 67 7.83 -7.39 -3.06
N SER A 68 9.16 -7.42 -2.95
CA SER A 68 9.89 -6.70 -1.89
C SER A 68 9.61 -5.21 -1.96
N ARG A 69 9.76 -4.58 -3.14
CA ARG A 69 9.46 -3.15 -3.32
C ARG A 69 8.00 -2.83 -2.98
N TYR A 70 7.07 -3.71 -3.33
CA TYR A 70 5.66 -3.54 -3.00
C TYR A 70 5.44 -3.52 -1.47
N VAL A 71 5.98 -4.49 -0.76
CA VAL A 71 5.94 -4.56 0.71
C VAL A 71 6.58 -3.34 1.35
N ASP A 72 7.78 -2.96 0.91
CA ASP A 72 8.54 -1.84 1.44
C ASP A 72 7.74 -0.53 1.32
N ARG A 73 7.17 -0.28 0.13
CA ARG A 73 6.37 0.92 -0.12
C ARG A 73 5.07 0.94 0.67
N LEU A 74 4.39 -0.21 0.80
CA LEU A 74 3.18 -0.31 1.62
C LEU A 74 3.48 0.00 3.09
N TYR A 75 4.56 -0.57 3.62
CA TYR A 75 4.99 -0.30 4.99
C TYR A 75 5.37 1.18 5.17
N GLN A 76 6.15 1.74 4.24
CA GLN A 76 6.54 3.16 4.28
C GLN A 76 5.31 4.08 4.25
N ALA A 77 4.35 3.84 3.34
CA ALA A 77 3.12 4.63 3.28
C ALA A 77 2.32 4.56 4.59
N ALA A 78 2.27 3.38 5.21
CA ALA A 78 1.61 3.21 6.50
C ALA A 78 2.37 3.89 7.65
N ASP A 79 3.70 3.87 7.64
CA ASP A 79 4.57 4.48 8.64
C ASP A 79 4.49 6.02 8.59
N GLU A 80 4.61 6.59 7.39
CA GLU A 80 4.52 8.04 7.15
C GLU A 80 3.16 8.63 7.53
N ASN A 81 2.09 7.85 7.35
CA ASN A 81 0.72 8.27 7.65
C ASN A 81 0.20 7.70 8.97
N ARG A 82 1.05 7.06 9.78
CA ARG A 82 0.65 6.28 10.97
C ARG A 82 -0.27 7.05 11.91
N ALA A 83 0.00 8.33 12.14
CA ALA A 83 -0.81 9.18 13.05
C ALA A 83 -2.28 9.33 12.62
N TYR A 84 -2.59 9.00 11.37
CA TYR A 84 -3.87 9.29 10.72
C TYR A 84 -4.62 8.03 10.31
N LEU A 85 -4.00 6.85 10.44
CA LEU A 85 -4.66 5.58 10.23
C LEU A 85 -5.53 5.22 11.43
N ASP A 86 -6.56 4.40 11.22
CA ASP A 86 -7.31 3.78 12.31
C ASP A 86 -6.36 3.06 13.27
N ARG A 87 -6.68 3.07 14.58
CA ARG A 87 -5.86 2.43 15.63
C ARG A 87 -5.39 1.01 15.31
N ARG A 88 -6.19 0.23 14.58
CA ARG A 88 -5.84 -1.14 14.15
C ARG A 88 -4.65 -1.18 13.17
N TYR A 89 -4.42 -0.13 12.41
CA TYR A 89 -3.35 -0.01 11.43
C TYR A 89 -2.17 0.82 11.95
N GLN A 90 -2.36 1.59 13.02
CA GLN A 90 -1.28 2.38 13.65
C GLN A 90 -0.12 1.50 14.13
N ASN A 91 -0.41 0.27 14.58
CA ASN A 91 0.60 -0.65 15.08
C ASN A 91 1.10 -1.66 14.03
N ILE A 92 0.73 -1.48 12.75
CA ILE A 92 1.26 -2.34 11.70
C ILE A 92 2.77 -2.14 11.60
N ASN A 93 3.48 -3.26 11.70
CA ASN A 93 4.90 -3.35 11.40
C ASN A 93 5.10 -3.99 10.02
N LYS A 94 6.36 -4.04 9.57
CA LYS A 94 6.71 -4.61 8.27
C LYS A 94 6.35 -6.10 8.16
N GLN A 95 6.46 -6.87 9.24
CA GLN A 95 6.11 -8.29 9.26
C GLN A 95 4.60 -8.51 9.04
N ASP A 96 3.75 -7.61 9.56
CA ASP A 96 2.31 -7.66 9.30
C ASP A 96 2.01 -7.43 7.81
N VAL A 97 2.72 -6.48 7.18
CA VAL A 97 2.59 -6.22 5.73
C VAL A 97 3.09 -7.42 4.92
N ILE A 98 4.25 -7.98 5.27
CA ILE A 98 4.79 -9.20 4.64
C ILE A 98 3.77 -10.34 4.75
N GLN A 99 3.17 -10.53 5.92
CA GLN A 99 2.18 -11.57 6.15
C GLN A 99 0.92 -11.34 5.29
N GLN A 100 0.43 -10.10 5.21
CA GLN A 100 -0.72 -9.75 4.38
C GLN A 100 -0.45 -10.02 2.89
N VAL A 101 0.72 -9.63 2.39
CA VAL A 101 1.12 -9.87 0.99
C VAL A 101 1.31 -11.37 0.73
N SER A 102 2.00 -12.08 1.62
CA SER A 102 2.29 -13.52 1.49
C SER A 102 1.05 -14.42 1.58
N THR A 103 0.00 -13.95 2.25
CA THR A 103 -1.30 -14.64 2.36
C THR A 103 -2.30 -14.22 1.29
N SER A 104 -1.94 -13.25 0.43
CA SER A 104 -2.78 -12.87 -0.70
C SER A 104 -3.03 -14.05 -1.64
N LYS A 105 -4.21 -14.07 -2.28
CA LYS A 105 -4.59 -15.14 -3.21
C LYS A 105 -3.56 -15.30 -4.34
N GLU A 106 -2.98 -14.21 -4.80
CA GLU A 106 -1.94 -14.21 -5.84
C GLU A 106 -0.68 -14.93 -5.36
N MET A 107 -0.14 -14.55 -4.21
CA MET A 107 1.07 -15.19 -3.67
C MET A 107 0.84 -16.66 -3.32
N GLN A 108 -0.35 -17.01 -2.82
CA GLN A 108 -0.73 -18.40 -2.55
C GLN A 108 -0.84 -19.24 -3.83
N LEU A 109 -1.28 -18.64 -4.93
CA LEU A 109 -1.26 -19.30 -6.24
C LEU A 109 0.17 -19.55 -6.71
N LEU A 110 1.03 -18.54 -6.60
CA LEU A 110 2.43 -18.61 -7.04
C LEU A 110 3.26 -19.63 -6.24
N LYS A 111 2.93 -19.85 -4.96
CA LYS A 111 3.54 -20.93 -4.15
C LYS A 111 3.38 -22.31 -4.78
N LYS A 112 2.27 -22.58 -5.48
CA LYS A 112 2.04 -23.86 -6.18
C LYS A 112 3.02 -24.08 -7.32
N TYR A 113 3.59 -23.01 -7.86
CA TYR A 113 4.59 -23.01 -8.92
C TYR A 113 6.02 -22.84 -8.37
N GLN A 114 6.23 -23.17 -7.08
CA GLN A 114 7.52 -23.10 -6.39
C GLN A 114 8.12 -21.68 -6.31
N VAL A 115 7.31 -20.65 -6.51
CA VAL A 115 7.74 -19.26 -6.32
C VAL A 115 7.68 -18.95 -4.83
N ASN A 116 8.85 -18.81 -4.21
CA ASN A 116 8.98 -18.42 -2.81
C ASN A 116 9.91 -17.21 -2.66
N CYS A 117 9.42 -16.16 -2.03
CA CYS A 117 10.19 -14.95 -1.79
C CYS A 117 10.54 -14.84 -0.31
N ASP A 118 11.83 -14.79 0.00
CA ASP A 118 12.33 -14.49 1.34
C ASP A 118 12.24 -12.97 1.58
N LEU A 119 11.05 -12.53 1.99
CA LEU A 119 10.76 -11.12 2.29
C LEU A 119 11.23 -10.80 3.71
N LYS A 120 11.89 -9.66 3.89
CA LYS A 120 12.48 -9.22 5.18
C LYS A 120 11.99 -7.85 5.57
#